data_AF-A0A949P431-F1
#
_entry.id   AF-A0A949P431-F1
#
_cell.length_a   1.000
_cell.length_b   1.000
_cell.length_c   1.000
_cell.angle_alpha   90.00
_cell.angle_beta   90.00
_cell.angle_gamma   90.00
#
_symmetry.space_group_name_H-M   'P 1'
#
loop_
_entity.id
_entity.type
_entity.pdbx_description
1 polymer ?
#
loop_
_entity_poly.entity_id
_entity_poly.type
_entity_poly.pdbx_seq_one_letter_code
_entity_poly.pdbx_strand_id
1 'polypeptide(L)'
;MSKPVTIEKFLVILSELHDELDNAYWEANSADHKDVMYNIIDIIRIEAAELNKLSIQDHHYPYEPITQEVRGLKEKLKFLHKNMGKFVPRSKTAHNLEQLIPKVAAQDI
;
A
#
# COMPACT_ATOMS: atom_id res chain seq x y z
N MET A 1 -19.97 -9.47 2.39
CA MET A 1 -19.22 -8.38 1.72
C MET A 1 -18.82 -7.39 2.80
N SER A 2 -17.53 -7.06 2.92
CA SER A 2 -17.11 -5.94 3.78
C SER A 2 -17.70 -4.65 3.23
N LYS A 3 -18.11 -3.72 4.10
CA LYS A 3 -18.51 -2.37 3.65
C LYS A 3 -17.36 -1.74 2.85
N PRO A 4 -17.65 -1.00 1.77
CA PRO A 4 -16.62 -0.28 1.03
C PRO A 4 -15.91 0.72 1.93
N VAL A 5 -14.59 0.81 1.81
CA VAL A 5 -13.76 1.76 2.57
C VAL A 5 -13.95 3.14 1.93
N THR A 6 -14.13 4.18 2.76
CA THR A 6 -14.25 5.57 2.26
C THR A 6 -12.90 6.09 1.76
N ILE A 7 -12.91 7.09 0.88
CA ILE A 7 -11.68 7.72 0.36
C ILE A 7 -10.77 8.18 1.52
N GLU A 8 -11.31 8.87 2.52
CA GLU A 8 -10.54 9.31 3.70
C GLU A 8 -9.86 8.16 4.42
N LYS A 9 -10.64 7.11 4.71
CA LYS A 9 -10.12 5.96 5.45
C LYS A 9 -9.08 5.21 4.62
N PHE A 10 -9.27 5.14 3.30
CA PHE A 10 -8.32 4.49 2.42
C PHE A 10 -7.02 5.29 2.30
N LEU A 11 -7.09 6.63 2.26
CA LEU A 11 -5.91 7.51 2.32
C LEU A 11 -5.08 7.28 3.60
N VAL A 12 -5.73 7.13 4.75
CA VAL A 12 -5.03 6.79 6.00
C VAL A 12 -4.32 5.44 5.90
N ILE A 13 -5.00 4.42 5.38
CA ILE A 13 -4.40 3.08 5.19
C ILE A 13 -3.22 3.14 4.21
N LEU A 14 -3.35 3.88 3.11
CA LEU A 14 -2.27 4.07 2.13
C LEU A 14 -1.07 4.81 2.75
N SER A 15 -1.30 5.83 3.58
CA SER A 15 -0.24 6.54 4.29
C SER A 15 0.49 5.62 5.28
N GLU A 16 -0.23 4.86 6.10
CA GLU A 16 0.36 3.90 7.03
C GLU A 16 1.19 2.83 6.29
N LEU A 17 0.66 2.31 5.17
CA LEU A 17 1.35 1.34 4.35
C LEU A 17 2.59 1.93 3.68
N HIS A 18 2.49 3.16 3.16
CA HIS A 18 3.61 3.88 2.56
C HIS A 18 4.76 4.04 3.56
N ASP A 19 4.48 4.51 4.77
CA ASP A 19 5.50 4.75 5.79
C ASP A 19 6.21 3.44 6.21
N GLU A 20 5.47 2.34 6.32
CA GLU A 20 6.07 1.06 6.65
C GLU A 20 6.84 0.45 5.47
N LEU A 21 6.42 0.69 4.23
CA LEU A 21 7.19 0.31 3.05
C LEU A 21 8.47 1.13 2.93
N ASP A 22 8.47 2.41 3.33
CA ASP A 22 9.68 3.23 3.35
C ASP A 22 10.67 2.71 4.40
N ASN A 23 10.19 2.32 5.60
CA ASN A 23 11.03 1.60 6.57
C ASN A 23 11.63 0.34 5.96
N ALA A 24 10.80 -0.50 5.34
CA ALA A 24 11.25 -1.73 4.69
C ALA A 24 12.27 -1.47 3.58
N TYR A 25 12.09 -0.39 2.80
CA TYR A 25 13.03 0.05 1.78
C TYR A 25 14.38 0.41 2.41
N TRP A 26 14.41 1.20 3.48
CA TRP A 26 15.66 1.60 4.13
C TRP A 26 16.37 0.43 4.81
N GLU A 27 15.61 -0.54 5.32
CA GLU A 27 16.12 -1.73 5.99
C GLU A 27 16.59 -2.85 5.04
N ALA A 28 16.16 -2.81 3.79
CA ALA A 28 16.56 -3.80 2.80
C ALA A 28 18.07 -3.75 2.49
N ASN A 29 18.69 -4.94 2.43
CA ASN A 29 20.14 -5.11 2.24
C ASN A 29 20.57 -5.32 0.77
N SER A 30 19.64 -5.27 -0.18
CA SER A 30 19.94 -5.42 -1.61
C SER A 30 19.15 -4.42 -2.45
N ALA A 31 19.71 -4.03 -3.60
CA ALA A 31 19.03 -3.18 -4.56
C ALA A 31 17.73 -3.82 -5.07
N ASP A 32 17.77 -5.11 -5.41
CA ASP A 32 16.59 -5.85 -5.87
C ASP A 32 15.42 -5.80 -4.87
N HIS A 33 15.69 -5.88 -3.56
CA HIS A 33 14.64 -5.79 -2.54
C HIS A 33 14.10 -4.36 -2.44
N LYS A 34 15.00 -3.36 -2.51
CA LYS A 34 14.63 -1.95 -2.54
C LYS A 34 13.74 -1.63 -3.75
N ASP A 35 14.05 -2.16 -4.92
CA ASP A 35 13.25 -1.96 -6.13
C ASP A 35 11.83 -2.49 -5.98
N VAL A 36 11.64 -3.65 -5.31
CA VAL A 36 10.31 -4.18 -5.00
C VAL A 36 9.52 -3.22 -4.11
N MET A 37 10.14 -2.71 -3.03
CA MET A 37 9.48 -1.76 -2.12
C MET A 37 9.16 -0.45 -2.84
N TYR A 38 10.14 0.10 -3.56
CA TYR A 38 10.01 1.39 -4.24
C TYR A 38 8.93 1.36 -5.32
N ASN A 39 8.81 0.25 -6.05
CA ASN A 39 7.74 0.06 -7.02
C ASN A 39 6.35 0.17 -6.37
N ILE A 40 6.17 -0.45 -5.20
CA ILE A 40 4.90 -0.40 -4.47
C ILE A 40 4.66 1.00 -3.88
N ILE A 41 5.70 1.62 -3.31
CA ILE A 41 5.68 3.00 -2.78
C ILE A 41 5.23 3.99 -3.86
N ASP A 42 5.81 3.90 -5.05
CA ASP A 42 5.51 4.83 -6.14
C ASP A 42 4.04 4.73 -6.59
N ILE A 43 3.53 3.50 -6.75
CA ILE A 43 2.12 3.26 -7.08
C ILE A 43 1.19 3.86 -6.01
N ILE A 44 1.48 3.61 -4.72
CA ILE A 44 0.70 4.14 -3.61
C ILE A 44 0.73 5.66 -3.60
N ARG A 45 1.90 6.27 -3.82
CA ARG A 45 2.08 7.72 -3.84
C ARG A 45 1.25 8.38 -4.94
N ILE A 46 1.27 7.82 -6.16
CA ILE A 46 0.51 8.35 -7.30
C ILE A 46 -1.00 8.24 -7.01
N GLU A 47 -1.48 7.08 -6.56
CA GLU A 47 -2.89 6.88 -6.23
C GLU A 47 -3.35 7.80 -5.10
N ALA A 48 -2.57 7.91 -4.02
CA ALA A 48 -2.87 8.80 -2.90
C ALA A 48 -2.90 10.27 -3.33
N ALA A 49 -2.05 10.69 -4.28
CA ALA A 49 -2.07 12.04 -4.80
C ALA A 49 -3.39 12.34 -5.56
N GLU A 50 -3.90 11.39 -6.36
CA GLU A 50 -5.19 11.54 -7.03
C GLU A 50 -6.36 11.55 -6.03
N LEU A 51 -6.34 10.65 -5.04
CA LEU A 51 -7.37 10.60 -4.00
C LEU A 51 -7.42 11.88 -3.16
N ASN A 52 -6.27 12.47 -2.84
CA ASN A 52 -6.20 13.74 -2.11
C ASN A 52 -6.87 14.90 -2.87
N LYS A 53 -6.83 14.89 -4.21
CA LYS A 53 -7.54 15.91 -5.02
C LYS A 53 -9.05 15.79 -4.85
N LEU A 54 -9.58 14.57 -4.76
CA LEU A 54 -11.02 14.29 -4.58
C LEU A 54 -11.47 14.47 -3.12
N SER A 55 -10.60 14.18 -2.15
CA SER A 55 -10.94 14.12 -0.73
C SER A 55 -11.54 15.41 -0.16
N ILE A 56 -11.27 16.59 -0.75
CA ILE A 56 -11.82 17.85 -0.25
C ILE A 56 -13.36 17.84 -0.23
N GLN A 57 -13.98 17.23 -1.24
CA GLN A 57 -15.44 17.18 -1.38
C GLN A 57 -15.97 15.76 -1.19
N ASP A 58 -15.21 14.76 -1.63
CA ASP A 58 -15.71 13.40 -1.80
C ASP A 58 -15.19 12.41 -0.75
N HIS A 59 -14.56 12.87 0.33
CA HIS A 59 -13.94 12.02 1.35
C HIS A 59 -14.83 10.89 1.93
N HIS A 60 -16.14 11.10 1.97
CA HIS A 60 -17.11 10.11 2.48
C HIS A 60 -17.51 9.05 1.45
N TYR A 61 -17.23 9.25 0.16
CA TYR A 61 -17.59 8.28 -0.86
C TYR A 61 -16.71 7.02 -0.79
N PRO A 62 -17.22 5.88 -1.26
CA PRO A 62 -16.42 4.67 -1.47
C PRO A 62 -15.18 4.96 -2.30
N TYR A 63 -14.05 4.36 -1.90
CA TYR A 63 -12.85 4.32 -2.72
C TYR A 63 -13.09 3.51 -4.00
N GLU A 64 -12.65 4.07 -5.13
CA GLU A 64 -12.51 3.40 -6.41
C GLU A 64 -11.11 3.68 -7.00
N PRO A 65 -10.48 2.69 -7.68
CA PRO A 65 -9.20 2.88 -8.36
C PRO A 65 -9.21 4.06 -9.34
N ILE A 66 -8.33 5.03 -9.15
CA ILE A 66 -8.21 6.18 -10.06
C ILE A 66 -7.15 5.90 -11.13
N THR A 67 -5.98 5.42 -10.70
CA THR A 67 -4.84 5.18 -11.59
C THR A 67 -4.90 3.78 -12.21
N GLN A 68 -4.18 3.55 -13.31
CA GLN A 68 -4.12 2.22 -13.93
C GLN A 68 -3.16 1.30 -13.17
N GLU A 69 -2.11 1.89 -12.62
CA GLU A 69 -1.02 1.22 -11.93
C GLU A 69 -1.50 0.52 -10.65
N VAL A 70 -2.47 1.12 -9.94
CA VAL A 70 -3.04 0.53 -8.72
C VAL A 70 -3.77 -0.79 -9.00
N ARG A 71 -4.22 -1.04 -10.24
CA ARG A 71 -4.87 -2.31 -10.62
C ARG A 71 -3.92 -3.52 -10.51
N GLY A 72 -2.62 -3.28 -10.60
CA GLY A 72 -1.58 -4.31 -10.39
C GLY A 72 -1.08 -4.39 -8.95
N LEU A 73 -1.48 -3.47 -8.07
CA LEU A 73 -0.95 -3.33 -6.71
C LEU A 73 -1.24 -4.57 -5.87
N LYS A 74 -2.44 -5.17 -6.03
CA LYS A 74 -2.86 -6.37 -5.29
C LYS A 74 -1.88 -7.54 -5.42
N GLU A 75 -1.45 -7.83 -6.65
CA GLU A 75 -0.52 -8.94 -6.88
C GLU A 75 0.88 -8.63 -6.38
N LYS A 76 1.33 -7.37 -6.46
CA LYS A 76 2.61 -6.92 -5.87
C LYS A 76 2.60 -7.04 -4.35
N LEU A 77 1.51 -6.62 -3.69
CA LEU A 77 1.34 -6.74 -2.25
C LEU A 77 1.24 -8.20 -1.80
N LYS A 78 0.53 -9.06 -2.55
CA LYS A 78 0.50 -10.51 -2.30
C LYS A 78 1.89 -11.14 -2.44
N PHE A 79 2.66 -10.74 -3.45
CA PHE A 79 4.03 -11.21 -3.63
C PHE A 79 4.90 -10.81 -2.43
N LEU A 80 4.89 -9.54 -2.03
CA LEU A 80 5.62 -9.06 -0.86
C LEU A 80 5.20 -9.82 0.40
N HIS A 81 3.89 -9.93 0.65
CA HIS A 81 3.35 -10.62 1.83
C HIS A 81 3.77 -12.10 1.90
N LYS A 82 3.79 -12.82 0.78
CA LYS A 82 4.27 -14.22 0.73
C LYS A 82 5.77 -14.35 0.99
N ASN A 83 6.55 -13.30 0.73
CA ASN A 83 8.00 -13.32 0.81
C ASN A 83 8.54 -12.42 1.94
N MET A 84 7.72 -12.08 2.95
CA MET A 84 8.08 -11.10 3.98
C MET A 84 9.43 -11.38 4.64
N GLY A 85 9.67 -12.63 5.06
CA GLY A 85 10.92 -13.02 5.72
C GLY A 85 12.18 -12.88 4.87
N LYS A 86 12.05 -12.76 3.54
CA LYS A 86 13.16 -12.47 2.63
C LYS A 86 13.36 -10.97 2.42
N PHE A 87 12.27 -10.24 2.26
CA PHE A 87 12.30 -8.84 1.81
C PHE A 87 12.37 -7.83 2.96
N VAL A 88 11.87 -8.17 4.15
CA VAL A 88 11.80 -7.28 5.31
C VAL A 88 12.46 -7.93 6.51
N PRO A 89 13.71 -7.55 6.83
CA PRO A 89 14.48 -8.23 7.86
C PRO A 89 14.04 -7.87 9.28
N ARG A 90 13.45 -6.70 9.52
CA ARG A 90 13.04 -6.30 10.88
C ARG A 90 11.64 -6.78 11.22
N SER A 91 11.53 -7.43 12.37
CA SER A 91 10.29 -8.03 12.86
C SER A 91 9.16 -7.03 13.09
N LYS A 92 9.47 -5.80 13.54
CA LYS A 92 8.45 -4.76 13.75
C LYS A 92 7.81 -4.32 12.42
N THR A 93 8.63 -4.03 11.42
CA THR A 93 8.18 -3.62 10.09
C THR A 93 7.43 -4.74 9.39
N ALA A 94 7.93 -5.98 9.47
CA ALA A 94 7.23 -7.15 8.95
C ALA A 94 5.85 -7.32 9.60
N HIS A 95 5.75 -7.22 10.94
CA HIS A 95 4.49 -7.32 11.66
C HIS A 95 3.48 -6.24 11.25
N ASN A 96 3.92 -5.00 11.10
CA ASN A 96 3.05 -3.91 10.68
C ASN A 96 2.56 -4.12 9.24
N LEU A 97 3.43 -4.54 8.32
CA LEU A 97 3.05 -4.86 6.93
C LEU A 97 2.08 -6.04 6.84
N GLU A 98 2.24 -7.08 7.67
CA GLU A 98 1.28 -8.20 7.75
C GLU A 98 -0.14 -7.75 8.11
N GLN A 99 -0.28 -6.67 8.89
CA GLN A 99 -1.59 -6.10 9.22
C GLN A 99 -2.12 -5.13 8.17
N LEU A 100 -1.24 -4.38 7.51
CA LEU A 100 -1.62 -3.33 6.56
C LEU A 100 -1.91 -3.88 5.16
N ILE A 101 -1.11 -4.83 4.66
CA ILE A 101 -1.27 -5.40 3.32
C ILE A 101 -2.68 -5.95 3.08
N PRO A 102 -3.28 -6.75 3.98
CA PRO A 102 -4.64 -7.28 3.77
C PRO A 102 -5.70 -6.19 3.67
N LYS A 103 -5.53 -5.03 4.34
CA LYS A 103 -6.50 -3.92 4.30
C LYS A 103 -6.59 -3.31 2.90
N VAL A 104 -5.46 -3.23 2.19
CA VAL A 104 -5.39 -2.72 0.81
C VAL A 104 -5.79 -3.81 -0.19
N ALA A 105 -5.26 -5.02 -0.05
CA ALA A 105 -5.55 -6.13 -0.98
C ALA A 105 -7.01 -6.62 -0.96
N ALA A 106 -7.77 -6.27 0.09
CA ALA A 106 -9.20 -6.55 0.19
C ALA A 106 -10.07 -5.58 -0.64
N GLN A 107 -9.52 -4.46 -1.11
CA GLN A 107 -10.25 -3.54 -1.99
C GLN A 107 -10.34 -4.14 -3.41
N ASP A 108 -11.30 -3.63 -4.17
CA ASP A 108 -11.48 -3.97 -5.59
C ASP A 108 -10.50 -3.14 -6.43
N ILE A 109 -9.21 -3.45 -6.24
CA ILE A 109 -8.06 -2.94 -7.00
C ILE A 109 -7.55 -4.04 -7.93
#